data_AF-A0A540MLQ9-F1
#
_entry.id   AF-A0A540MLQ9-F1
#
_cell.length_a   1.000
_cell.length_b   1.000
_cell.length_c   1.000
_cell.angle_alpha   90.00
_cell.angle_beta   90.00
_cell.angle_gamma   90.00
#
_symmetry.space_group_name_H-M   'P 1'
#
loop_
_entity.id
_entity.type
_entity.pdbx_description
1 polymer ?
#
loop_
_entity_poly.entity_id
_entity_poly.type
_entity_poly.pdbx_seq_one_letter_code
_entity_poly.pdbx_strand_id
1 'polypeptide(L)'
;MVGAIIALLVDLTATSHMESHSAGGGHGHGGYEVVPVGTRDELMGKNSKLSMDTEVAVAVGVESNSGGGSEEMLIRMKQRLVSQVLEIGIIFHSVIIGVTMGMSQNQCTIRPLVAALSFHQIFEGMGLGGCIAQAGFKFGTTAYMCFMFAVTTPMGIVLGMILFSVTGYDDRNPNALILEGLLGSFSSGILIYMALVDLIALDFFHNKMMSSNSWLRKTSYIALVLGSSSMSILALWA
;
A
#
# COMPACT_ATOMS: atom_id res chain seq x y z
N MET A 1 0.78 11.97 -13.91
CA MET A 1 1.94 12.62 -13.24
C MET A 1 1.51 13.59 -12.14
N VAL A 2 0.56 14.50 -12.37
CA VAL A 2 0.10 15.45 -11.32
C VAL A 2 -0.41 14.74 -10.06
N GLY A 3 -1.20 13.66 -10.20
CA GLY A 3 -1.66 12.86 -9.07
C GLY A 3 -0.53 12.25 -8.23
N ALA A 4 0.52 11.76 -8.87
CA ALA A 4 1.70 11.23 -8.19
C ALA A 4 2.47 12.32 -7.43
N ILE A 5 2.56 13.54 -7.99
CA ILE A 5 3.21 14.68 -7.34
C ILE A 5 2.40 15.10 -6.10
N ILE A 6 1.07 15.11 -6.18
CA ILE A 6 0.22 15.43 -5.03
C ILE A 6 0.36 14.36 -3.95
N ALA A 7 0.34 13.07 -4.31
CA ALA A 7 0.57 11.99 -3.36
C ALA A 7 1.92 12.12 -2.64
N LEU A 8 2.98 12.44 -3.39
CA LEU A 8 4.31 12.72 -2.85
C LEU A 8 4.32 13.92 -1.88
N LEU A 9 3.61 15.02 -2.21
CA LEU A 9 3.53 16.17 -1.31
C LEU A 9 2.78 15.83 -0.01
N VAL A 10 1.73 15.00 -0.09
CA VAL A 10 0.99 14.52 1.08
C VAL A 10 1.89 13.65 1.95
N ASP A 11 2.61 12.70 1.34
CA ASP A 11 3.51 11.81 2.07
C ASP A 11 4.69 12.56 2.72
N LEU A 12 5.27 13.55 2.02
CA LEU A 12 6.28 14.45 2.59
C LEU A 12 5.75 15.28 3.75
N THR A 13 4.52 15.78 3.65
CA THR A 13 3.89 16.57 4.72
C THR A 13 3.58 15.68 5.92
N ALA A 14 3.07 14.47 5.69
CA ALA A 14 2.81 13.49 6.75
C ALA A 14 4.10 13.08 7.47
N THR A 15 5.16 12.77 6.70
CA THR A 15 6.48 12.41 7.25
C THR A 15 7.11 13.54 8.05
N SER A 16 7.07 14.78 7.54
CA SER A 16 7.60 15.95 8.27
C SER A 16 6.83 16.25 9.55
N HIS A 17 5.51 16.06 9.56
CA HIS A 17 4.70 16.20 10.78
C HIS A 17 5.05 15.13 11.82
N MET A 18 5.27 13.88 11.40
CA MET A 18 5.73 12.81 12.31
C MET A 18 7.08 13.12 12.94
N GLU A 19 8.02 13.66 12.15
CA GLU A 19 9.35 14.01 12.64
C GLU A 19 9.31 15.19 13.62
N SER A 20 8.43 16.18 13.38
CA SER A 20 8.22 17.30 14.30
C SER A 20 7.64 16.89 15.66
N HIS A 21 6.74 15.88 15.68
CA HIS A 21 6.19 15.32 16.92
C HIS A 21 7.18 14.40 17.65
N SER A 22 8.09 13.74 16.94
CA SER A 22 9.17 12.97 17.55
C SER A 22 10.28 13.87 18.11
N ALA A 23 10.52 15.04 17.50
CA ALA A 23 11.50 16.03 17.96
C ALA A 23 10.98 16.91 19.12
N GLY A 24 9.66 17.03 19.30
CA GLY A 24 9.06 17.81 20.39
C GLY A 24 9.03 17.15 21.77
N GLY A 25 9.46 15.89 21.90
CA GLY A 25 9.32 15.08 23.12
C GLY A 25 10.59 14.89 23.96
N GLY A 26 11.73 15.47 23.59
CA GLY A 26 13.02 15.19 24.27
C GLY A 26 13.88 16.42 24.51
N HIS A 27 13.56 17.21 25.53
CA HIS A 27 14.57 18.08 26.15
C HIS A 27 15.47 17.23 27.05
N GLY A 28 16.67 16.93 26.57
CA GLY A 28 17.69 16.23 27.34
C GLY A 28 19.04 16.30 26.64
N HIS A 29 19.83 17.28 27.02
CA HIS A 29 21.19 17.60 26.56
C HIS A 29 22.13 16.36 26.51
N GLY A 30 22.85 16.19 25.40
CA GLY A 30 23.95 15.23 25.30
C GLY A 30 24.65 15.32 23.94
N GLY A 31 25.69 16.15 23.87
CA GLY A 31 26.45 16.39 22.64
C GLY A 31 27.12 15.13 22.12
N TYR A 32 26.97 14.87 20.83
CA TYR A 32 27.72 13.82 20.13
C TYR A 32 29.05 14.42 19.64
N GLU A 33 30.13 14.03 20.28
CA GLU A 33 31.47 14.16 19.75
C GLU A 33 31.66 13.04 18.70
N VAL A 34 31.94 13.44 17.45
CA VAL A 34 32.17 12.51 16.34
C VAL A 34 33.63 12.03 16.41
N VAL A 35 33.85 10.78 16.80
CA VAL A 35 35.15 10.12 16.68
C VAL A 35 35.12 9.20 15.44
N PRO A 36 36.05 9.36 14.47
CA PRO A 36 36.05 8.54 13.27
C PRO A 36 36.65 7.15 13.54
N VAL A 37 36.04 6.14 12.90
CA VAL A 37 36.46 4.74 12.92
C VAL A 37 37.84 4.58 12.28
N GLY A 38 38.79 4.04 13.04
CA GLY A 38 40.14 3.68 12.60
C GLY A 38 40.58 2.31 13.12
N THR A 39 40.54 1.34 12.20
CA THR A 39 41.45 0.20 11.93
C THR A 39 42.19 -0.57 13.04
N ARG A 40 42.22 -1.91 12.84
CA ARG A 40 43.20 -2.95 13.27
C ARG A 40 42.89 -3.61 14.62
N ASP A 41 43.12 -4.89 14.87
CA ASP A 41 43.31 -6.15 14.12
C ASP A 41 43.59 -7.20 15.24
N GLU A 42 43.47 -8.49 14.90
CA GLU A 42 44.05 -9.65 15.61
C GLU A 42 43.29 -10.17 16.86
N LEU A 43 43.09 -11.46 17.12
CA LEU A 43 43.61 -12.68 16.50
C LEU A 43 42.79 -13.91 16.96
N MET A 44 42.57 -14.84 16.03
CA MET A 44 42.58 -16.32 16.16
C MET A 44 41.82 -17.07 17.28
N GLY A 45 41.01 -18.06 16.82
CA GLY A 45 40.71 -19.28 17.58
C GLY A 45 39.97 -20.32 16.73
N LYS A 46 40.64 -21.43 16.43
CA LYS A 46 40.31 -22.48 15.44
C LYS A 46 39.46 -23.63 16.02
N ASN A 47 38.67 -24.27 15.15
CA ASN A 47 38.38 -25.72 15.03
C ASN A 47 37.31 -26.44 15.91
N SER A 48 36.31 -27.01 15.19
CA SER A 48 35.98 -28.46 15.10
C SER A 48 34.63 -28.97 15.65
N LYS A 49 33.88 -29.61 14.73
CA LYS A 49 33.00 -30.81 14.83
C LYS A 49 31.73 -30.83 15.71
N LEU A 50 30.61 -31.03 14.98
CA LEU A 50 29.68 -32.18 14.98
C LEU A 50 28.62 -32.36 16.11
N SER A 51 27.40 -32.60 15.62
CA SER A 51 26.23 -33.27 16.20
C SER A 51 25.23 -32.46 17.04
N MET A 52 24.09 -32.18 16.42
CA MET A 52 22.76 -32.73 16.76
C MET A 52 22.62 -33.29 18.19
N ASP A 53 21.80 -32.64 19.02
CA ASP A 53 20.52 -33.20 19.48
C ASP A 53 19.70 -32.18 20.30
N THR A 54 18.41 -32.19 20.00
CA THR A 54 17.22 -31.76 20.77
C THR A 54 17.43 -31.41 22.24
N GLU A 55 17.08 -30.19 22.64
CA GLU A 55 16.74 -29.87 24.04
C GLU A 55 15.35 -29.26 24.18
N VAL A 56 14.62 -29.86 25.12
CA VAL A 56 13.48 -29.34 25.87
C VAL A 56 14.03 -28.34 26.90
N ALA A 57 13.36 -27.20 27.12
CA ALA A 57 12.95 -26.70 28.45
C ALA A 57 12.69 -25.18 28.47
N VAL A 58 11.63 -24.85 29.18
CA VAL A 58 11.22 -23.51 29.61
C VAL A 58 12.24 -22.93 30.59
N ALA A 59 12.66 -21.67 30.41
CA ALA A 59 13.03 -20.79 31.51
C ALA A 59 13.02 -19.30 31.10
N VAL A 60 12.59 -18.50 32.06
CA VAL A 60 12.39 -17.05 32.09
C VAL A 60 13.72 -16.29 32.11
N GLY A 61 13.78 -15.09 31.50
CA GLY A 61 14.54 -13.97 32.05
C GLY A 61 15.35 -13.09 31.09
N VAL A 62 14.90 -11.82 30.99
CA VAL A 62 15.69 -10.56 30.91
C VAL A 62 16.52 -10.35 29.63
N GLU A 63 16.29 -9.31 28.82
CA GLU A 63 16.81 -7.94 29.03
C GLU A 63 15.99 -6.88 28.28
N SER A 64 15.78 -5.74 28.94
CA SER A 64 15.22 -4.51 28.37
C SER A 64 16.15 -3.93 27.30
N ASN A 65 15.77 -4.03 26.03
CA ASN A 65 16.34 -3.19 24.98
C ASN A 65 15.45 -1.96 24.75
N SER A 66 15.66 -0.92 25.57
CA SER A 66 14.89 0.33 25.58
C SER A 66 14.98 1.17 24.29
N GLY A 67 15.71 0.70 23.26
CA GLY A 67 15.76 1.32 21.93
C GLY A 67 14.83 0.69 20.87
N GLY A 68 14.36 -0.55 21.06
CA GLY A 68 13.56 -1.26 20.05
C GLY A 68 12.09 -0.85 19.99
N GLY A 69 11.53 -0.35 21.10
CA GLY A 69 10.11 0.00 21.17
C GLY A 69 9.72 1.22 20.32
N SER A 70 10.63 2.18 20.16
CA SER A 70 10.38 3.38 19.35
C SER A 70 10.39 3.07 17.85
N GLU A 71 11.30 2.21 17.40
CA GLU A 71 11.41 1.81 15.99
C GLU A 71 10.21 0.96 15.56
N GLU A 72 9.82 -0.05 16.35
CA GLU A 72 8.63 -0.86 16.04
C GLU A 72 7.33 -0.05 16.02
N MET A 73 7.19 0.92 16.94
CA MET A 73 6.03 1.81 16.97
C MET A 73 5.97 2.68 15.70
N LEU A 74 7.11 3.21 15.27
CA LEU A 74 7.23 4.02 14.05
C LEU A 74 6.86 3.20 12.79
N ILE A 75 7.35 1.96 12.70
CA ILE A 75 7.01 1.04 11.60
C ILE A 75 5.51 0.77 11.54
N ARG A 76 4.88 0.48 12.68
CA ARG A 76 3.42 0.27 12.75
C ARG A 76 2.64 1.53 12.36
N MET A 77 3.11 2.71 12.76
CA MET A 77 2.48 3.97 12.36
C MET A 77 2.59 4.20 10.85
N LYS A 78 3.75 3.93 10.25
CA LYS A 78 3.94 3.99 8.79
C LYS A 78 3.00 3.05 8.05
N GLN A 79 2.91 1.78 8.48
CA GLN A 79 2.00 0.79 7.88
C GLN A 79 0.52 1.22 7.97
N ARG A 80 0.12 1.85 9.08
CA ARG A 80 -1.24 2.40 9.23
C ARG A 80 -1.49 3.57 8.29
N LEU A 81 -0.55 4.50 8.17
CA LEU A 81 -0.69 5.62 7.25
C LEU A 81 -0.78 5.14 5.80
N VAL A 82 0.11 4.23 5.39
CA VAL A 82 0.09 3.60 4.08
C VAL A 82 -1.26 2.94 3.80
N SER A 83 -1.78 2.15 4.74
CA SER A 83 -3.08 1.51 4.57
C SER A 83 -4.25 2.50 4.49
N GLN A 84 -4.19 3.63 5.20
CA GLN A 84 -5.23 4.67 5.13
C GLN A 84 -5.16 5.46 3.83
N VAL A 85 -3.97 5.85 3.40
CA VAL A 85 -3.78 6.59 2.14
C VAL A 85 -4.17 5.70 0.95
N LEU A 86 -3.80 4.42 1.00
CA LEU A 86 -4.22 3.43 0.02
C LEU A 86 -5.75 3.27 -0.04
N GLU A 87 -6.42 3.20 1.11
CA GLU A 87 -7.89 3.14 1.14
C GLU A 87 -8.53 4.35 0.47
N ILE A 88 -8.04 5.56 0.77
CA ILE A 88 -8.54 6.81 0.16
C ILE A 88 -8.31 6.80 -1.37
N GLY A 89 -7.14 6.35 -1.81
CA GLY A 89 -6.81 6.22 -3.24
C GLY A 89 -7.74 5.25 -3.97
N ILE A 90 -7.99 4.08 -3.36
CA ILE A 90 -8.92 3.06 -3.86
C ILE A 90 -10.35 3.59 -3.91
N ILE A 91 -10.82 4.28 -2.87
CA ILE A 91 -12.17 4.88 -2.85
C ILE A 91 -12.33 5.85 -4.02
N PHE A 92 -11.37 6.78 -4.17
CA PHE A 92 -11.42 7.77 -5.25
C PHE A 92 -11.44 7.12 -6.64
N HIS A 93 -10.57 6.13 -6.85
CA HIS A 93 -10.51 5.38 -8.10
C HIS A 93 -11.79 4.61 -8.41
N SER A 94 -12.31 3.91 -7.40
CA SER A 94 -13.52 3.09 -7.50
C SER A 94 -14.75 3.93 -7.80
N VAL A 95 -14.85 5.16 -7.28
CA VAL A 95 -15.93 6.10 -7.65
C VAL A 95 -15.85 6.48 -9.12
N ILE A 96 -14.67 6.86 -9.62
CA ILE A 96 -14.51 7.28 -11.02
C ILE A 96 -14.88 6.14 -11.97
N ILE A 97 -14.33 4.95 -11.74
CA ILE A 97 -14.65 3.76 -12.54
C ILE A 97 -16.15 3.44 -12.47
N GLY A 98 -16.74 3.50 -11.27
CA GLY A 98 -18.17 3.26 -11.09
C GLY A 98 -19.03 4.26 -11.87
N VAL A 99 -18.71 5.55 -11.80
CA VAL A 99 -19.42 6.61 -12.54
C VAL A 99 -19.33 6.37 -14.04
N THR A 100 -18.14 6.12 -14.58
CA THR A 100 -17.94 5.76 -15.99
C THR A 100 -18.81 4.58 -16.40
N MET A 101 -18.78 3.49 -15.63
CA MET A 101 -19.57 2.30 -15.93
C MET A 101 -21.08 2.62 -15.89
N GLY A 102 -21.53 3.39 -14.90
CA GLY A 102 -22.95 3.75 -14.73
C GLY A 102 -23.48 4.67 -15.82
N MET A 103 -22.61 5.43 -16.49
CA MET A 103 -22.98 6.21 -17.67
C MET A 103 -23.10 5.31 -18.93
N SER A 104 -22.32 4.23 -19.01
CA SER A 104 -22.27 3.31 -20.16
C SER A 104 -23.63 2.76 -20.60
N GLN A 105 -24.00 2.96 -21.88
CA GLN A 105 -25.30 2.52 -22.43
C GLN A 105 -25.29 1.19 -23.22
N ASN A 106 -24.12 0.65 -23.57
CA ASN A 106 -24.01 -0.51 -24.46
C ASN A 106 -23.90 -1.84 -23.71
N GLN A 107 -24.96 -2.65 -23.69
CA GLN A 107 -24.97 -3.95 -23.00
C GLN A 107 -23.90 -4.94 -23.50
N CYS A 108 -23.52 -4.89 -24.78
CA CYS A 108 -22.44 -5.73 -25.33
C CYS A 108 -21.06 -5.36 -24.80
N THR A 109 -20.87 -4.12 -24.37
CA THR A 109 -19.62 -3.60 -23.79
C THR A 109 -19.62 -3.73 -22.27
N ILE A 110 -20.77 -3.51 -21.62
CA ILE A 110 -20.90 -3.57 -20.17
C ILE A 110 -20.64 -4.99 -19.62
N ARG A 111 -21.10 -6.04 -20.31
CA ARG A 111 -20.93 -7.44 -19.86
C ARG A 111 -19.46 -7.84 -19.66
N PRO A 112 -18.57 -7.71 -20.66
CA PRO A 112 -17.15 -7.98 -20.47
C PRO A 112 -16.49 -7.00 -19.49
N LEU A 113 -16.90 -5.74 -19.49
CA LEU A 113 -16.35 -4.72 -18.59
C LEU A 113 -16.65 -4.99 -17.11
N VAL A 114 -17.87 -5.44 -16.79
CA VAL A 114 -18.24 -5.89 -15.42
C VAL A 114 -17.44 -7.13 -15.01
N ALA A 115 -17.22 -8.08 -15.93
CA ALA A 115 -16.40 -9.25 -15.64
C ALA A 115 -14.94 -8.85 -15.37
N ALA A 116 -14.36 -7.98 -16.20
CA ALA A 116 -13.01 -7.45 -16.03
C ALA A 116 -12.87 -6.65 -14.71
N LEU A 117 -13.83 -5.78 -14.39
CA LEU A 117 -13.86 -5.05 -13.13
C LEU A 117 -13.98 -5.96 -11.91
N SER A 118 -14.76 -7.05 -12.01
CA SER A 118 -14.90 -7.98 -10.89
C SER A 118 -13.55 -8.61 -10.51
N PHE A 119 -12.79 -9.03 -11.52
CA PHE A 119 -11.43 -9.53 -11.28
C PHE A 119 -10.47 -8.42 -10.82
N HIS A 120 -10.60 -7.20 -11.36
CA HIS A 120 -9.83 -6.05 -10.90
C HIS A 120 -10.06 -5.78 -9.40
N GLN A 121 -11.32 -5.74 -8.98
CA GLN A 121 -11.72 -5.49 -7.59
C GLN A 121 -11.24 -6.61 -6.66
N ILE A 122 -11.16 -7.86 -7.13
CA ILE A 122 -10.58 -8.96 -6.34
C ILE A 122 -9.09 -8.70 -6.07
N PHE A 123 -8.32 -8.30 -7.09
CA PHE A 123 -6.89 -8.01 -6.93
C PHE A 123 -6.63 -6.76 -6.08
N GLU A 124 -7.41 -5.70 -6.27
CA GLU A 124 -7.35 -4.47 -5.48
C GLU A 124 -7.71 -4.75 -4.00
N GLY A 125 -8.73 -5.57 -3.76
CA GLY A 125 -9.14 -6.00 -2.42
C GLY A 125 -8.11 -6.88 -1.71
N MET A 126 -7.40 -7.75 -2.44
CA MET A 126 -6.27 -8.51 -1.88
C MET A 126 -5.11 -7.60 -1.44
N GLY A 127 -4.80 -6.56 -2.22
CA GLY A 127 -3.80 -5.56 -1.87
C GLY A 127 -4.16 -4.78 -0.60
N LEU A 128 -5.40 -4.25 -0.54
CA LEU A 128 -5.93 -3.57 0.64
C LEU A 128 -5.93 -4.50 1.87
N GLY A 129 -6.39 -5.74 1.71
CA GLY A 129 -6.43 -6.74 2.79
C GLY A 129 -5.04 -7.05 3.36
N GLY A 130 -4.02 -7.13 2.51
CA GLY A 130 -2.62 -7.25 2.92
C GLY A 130 -2.16 -6.08 3.79
N CYS A 131 -2.45 -4.84 3.36
CA CYS A 131 -2.07 -3.63 4.10
C CYS A 131 -2.78 -3.55 5.46
N ILE A 132 -4.08 -3.85 5.50
CA ILE A 132 -4.86 -3.89 6.74
C ILE A 132 -4.29 -4.94 7.71
N ALA A 133 -3.92 -6.11 7.20
CA ALA A 133 -3.33 -7.17 8.01
C ALA A 133 -1.97 -6.74 8.61
N GLN A 134 -1.14 -6.02 7.85
CA GLN A 134 0.14 -5.48 8.34
C GLN A 134 -0.04 -4.32 9.33
N ALA A 135 -1.04 -3.47 9.13
CA ALA A 135 -1.30 -2.28 9.96
C ALA A 135 -1.86 -2.59 11.36
N GLY A 136 -2.40 -3.80 11.57
CA GLY A 136 -2.90 -4.26 12.87
C GLY A 136 -4.00 -3.37 13.43
N PHE A 137 -4.98 -3.02 12.60
CA PHE A 137 -6.13 -2.24 13.01
C PHE A 137 -7.07 -3.02 13.94
N LYS A 138 -7.89 -2.30 14.70
CA LYS A 138 -8.99 -2.90 15.47
C LYS A 138 -10.04 -3.44 14.50
N PHE A 139 -10.74 -4.50 14.89
CA PHE A 139 -11.80 -5.11 14.08
C PHE A 139 -12.83 -4.10 13.54
N GLY A 140 -13.23 -3.12 14.36
CA GLY A 140 -14.16 -2.06 13.92
C GLY A 140 -13.62 -1.21 12.77
N THR A 141 -12.34 -0.82 12.81
CA THR A 141 -11.69 -0.07 11.73
C THR A 141 -11.53 -0.96 10.49
N THR A 142 -11.05 -2.20 10.65
CA THR A 142 -10.96 -3.16 9.54
C THR A 142 -12.32 -3.37 8.85
N ALA A 143 -13.39 -3.58 9.63
CA ALA A 143 -14.73 -3.75 9.10
C ALA A 143 -15.23 -2.50 8.36
N TYR A 144 -14.96 -1.31 8.91
CA TYR A 144 -15.26 -0.04 8.24
C TYR A 144 -14.53 0.09 6.90
N MET A 145 -13.24 -0.23 6.85
CA MET A 145 -12.45 -0.14 5.62
C MET A 145 -12.96 -1.11 4.54
N CYS A 146 -13.26 -2.35 4.94
CA CYS A 146 -13.86 -3.34 4.04
C CYS A 146 -15.26 -2.91 3.56
N PHE A 147 -16.05 -2.29 4.43
CA PHE A 147 -17.39 -1.78 4.08
C PHE A 147 -17.30 -0.64 3.07
N MET A 148 -16.41 0.33 3.29
CA MET A 148 -16.17 1.43 2.35
C MET A 148 -15.71 0.91 0.99
N PHE A 149 -14.77 -0.05 0.96
CA PHE A 149 -14.35 -0.71 -0.27
C PHE A 149 -15.52 -1.34 -1.03
N ALA A 150 -16.41 -2.07 -0.34
CA ALA A 150 -17.52 -2.77 -0.96
C ALA A 150 -18.63 -1.83 -1.48
N VAL A 151 -18.93 -0.73 -0.78
CA VAL A 151 -20.04 0.18 -1.12
C VAL A 151 -19.65 1.21 -2.18
N THR A 152 -18.36 1.54 -2.29
CA THR A 152 -17.90 2.66 -3.13
C THR A 152 -18.17 2.41 -4.62
N THR A 153 -17.85 1.24 -5.16
CA THR A 153 -18.07 0.94 -6.59
C THR A 153 -19.56 0.94 -6.95
N PRO A 154 -20.47 0.25 -6.23
CA PRO A 154 -21.91 0.37 -6.46
C PRO A 154 -22.44 1.80 -6.33
N MET A 155 -21.96 2.57 -5.35
CA MET A 155 -22.34 3.97 -5.18
C MET A 155 -21.91 4.81 -6.39
N GLY A 156 -20.70 4.59 -6.92
CA GLY A 156 -20.21 5.22 -8.15
C GLY A 156 -21.10 4.90 -9.35
N ILE A 157 -21.51 3.63 -9.51
CA ILE A 157 -22.42 3.20 -10.60
C ILE A 157 -23.77 3.92 -10.50
N VAL A 158 -24.35 4.00 -9.30
CA VAL A 158 -25.60 4.74 -9.07
C VAL A 158 -25.45 6.22 -9.39
N LEU A 159 -24.34 6.85 -8.98
CA LEU A 159 -24.03 8.24 -9.31
C LEU A 159 -23.90 8.45 -10.83
N GLY A 160 -23.25 7.54 -11.55
CA GLY A 160 -23.15 7.58 -13.00
C GLY A 160 -24.51 7.50 -13.70
N MET A 161 -25.37 6.57 -13.25
CA MET A 161 -26.74 6.45 -13.77
C MET A 161 -27.57 7.71 -13.52
N ILE A 162 -27.47 8.30 -12.32
CA ILE A 162 -28.15 9.55 -11.98
C ILE A 162 -27.64 10.69 -12.87
N LEU A 163 -26.32 10.83 -13.02
CA LEU A 163 -25.72 11.88 -13.82
C LEU A 163 -26.20 11.81 -15.27
N PHE A 164 -26.19 10.62 -15.86
CA PHE A 164 -26.74 10.35 -17.19
C PHE A 164 -28.22 10.77 -17.27
N SER A 165 -29.04 10.37 -16.28
CA SER A 165 -30.48 10.67 -16.26
C SER A 165 -30.82 12.17 -16.14
N VAL A 166 -30.02 12.93 -15.37
CA VAL A 166 -30.30 14.34 -15.03
C VAL A 166 -29.74 15.28 -16.10
N THR A 167 -28.56 14.98 -16.63
CA THR A 167 -27.84 15.89 -17.51
C THR A 167 -27.99 15.53 -19.00
N GLY A 168 -28.43 14.31 -19.33
CA GLY A 168 -28.47 13.83 -20.71
C GLY A 168 -27.09 13.78 -21.38
N TYR A 169 -26.01 13.91 -20.60
CA TYR A 169 -24.65 13.68 -21.06
C TYR A 169 -24.49 12.18 -21.33
N ASP A 170 -24.73 11.82 -22.57
CA ASP A 170 -24.36 10.50 -23.10
C ASP A 170 -22.83 10.34 -23.05
N ASP A 171 -22.35 9.10 -22.99
CA ASP A 171 -20.92 8.73 -22.97
C ASP A 171 -20.14 9.24 -24.19
N ARG A 172 -20.87 9.78 -25.17
CA ARG A 172 -20.38 10.35 -26.42
C ARG A 172 -20.11 11.85 -26.34
N ASN A 173 -20.49 12.51 -25.24
CA ASN A 173 -20.26 13.92 -25.09
C ASN A 173 -18.77 14.19 -24.81
N PRO A 174 -18.08 15.01 -25.63
CA PRO A 174 -16.65 15.25 -25.48
C PRO A 174 -16.28 15.84 -24.11
N ASN A 175 -17.14 16.64 -23.48
CA ASN A 175 -16.83 17.21 -22.16
C ASN A 175 -16.87 16.17 -21.05
N ALA A 176 -17.76 15.18 -21.11
CA ALA A 176 -17.83 14.08 -20.14
C ALA A 176 -16.57 13.20 -20.26
N LEU A 177 -16.21 12.83 -21.49
CA LEU A 177 -14.99 12.05 -21.77
C LEU A 177 -13.71 12.78 -21.35
N ILE A 178 -13.63 14.11 -21.53
CA ILE A 178 -12.50 14.91 -21.08
C ILE A 178 -12.41 14.94 -19.55
N LEU A 179 -13.55 15.16 -18.87
CA LEU A 179 -13.58 15.20 -17.40
C LEU A 179 -13.22 13.83 -16.81
N GLU A 180 -13.77 12.77 -17.36
CA GLU A 180 -13.46 11.38 -17.01
C GLU A 180 -11.98 11.07 -17.22
N GLY A 181 -11.42 11.42 -18.39
CA GLY A 181 -10.01 11.22 -18.69
C GLY A 181 -9.08 12.01 -17.76
N LEU A 182 -9.44 13.23 -17.38
CA LEU A 182 -8.69 14.05 -16.42
C LEU A 182 -8.73 13.44 -15.01
N LEU A 183 -9.92 13.10 -14.52
CA LEU A 183 -10.11 12.48 -13.21
C LEU A 183 -9.43 11.11 -13.14
N GLY A 184 -9.56 10.31 -14.21
CA GLY A 184 -8.91 9.00 -14.35
C GLY A 184 -7.39 9.09 -14.41
N SER A 185 -6.82 10.04 -15.15
CA SER A 185 -5.37 10.27 -15.20
C SER A 185 -4.82 10.72 -13.84
N PHE A 186 -5.58 11.56 -13.14
CA PHE A 186 -5.25 12.01 -11.79
C PHE A 186 -5.27 10.83 -10.80
N SER A 187 -6.36 10.05 -10.80
CA SER A 187 -6.54 8.85 -9.97
C SER A 187 -5.45 7.81 -10.21
N SER A 188 -5.17 7.48 -11.48
CA SER A 188 -4.13 6.52 -11.86
C SER A 188 -2.75 6.98 -11.39
N GLY A 189 -2.46 8.28 -11.47
CA GLY A 189 -1.22 8.83 -10.94
C GLY A 189 -1.06 8.61 -9.43
N ILE A 190 -2.13 8.78 -8.65
CA ILE A 190 -2.11 8.51 -7.21
C ILE A 190 -1.89 7.01 -6.97
N LEU A 191 -2.67 6.13 -7.59
CA LEU A 191 -2.55 4.68 -7.39
C LEU A 191 -1.19 4.11 -7.80
N ILE A 192 -0.58 4.64 -8.86
CA ILE A 192 0.79 4.24 -9.26
C ILE A 192 1.80 4.64 -8.19
N TYR A 193 1.69 5.84 -7.61
CA TYR A 193 2.55 6.25 -6.50
C TYR A 193 2.36 5.32 -5.29
N MET A 194 1.11 5.07 -4.90
CA MET A 194 0.78 4.15 -3.79
C MET A 194 1.37 2.76 -4.04
N ALA A 195 1.22 2.21 -5.24
CA ALA A 195 1.72 0.89 -5.57
C ALA A 195 3.26 0.82 -5.53
N LEU A 196 3.96 1.80 -6.12
CA LEU A 196 5.42 1.77 -6.22
C LEU A 196 6.11 2.17 -4.92
N VAL A 197 5.68 3.26 -4.32
CA VAL A 197 6.35 3.89 -3.17
C VAL A 197 5.80 3.32 -1.87
N ASP A 198 4.48 3.29 -1.71
CA ASP A 198 3.88 2.94 -0.42
C ASP A 198 3.74 1.44 -0.22
N LEU A 199 3.61 0.64 -1.29
CA LEU A 199 3.56 -0.82 -1.19
C LEU A 199 4.89 -1.49 -1.51
N ILE A 200 5.36 -1.37 -2.76
CA ILE A 200 6.52 -2.14 -3.22
C ILE A 200 7.78 -1.72 -2.46
N ALA A 201 8.02 -0.42 -2.29
CA ALA A 201 9.24 0.01 -1.60
C ALA A 201 9.23 -0.39 -0.12
N LEU A 202 8.08 -0.29 0.57
CA LEU A 202 7.99 -0.73 1.98
C LEU A 202 8.13 -2.25 2.14
N ASP A 203 7.45 -3.05 1.31
CA ASP A 203 7.52 -4.51 1.39
C ASP A 203 8.92 -5.05 1.04
N PHE A 204 9.61 -4.44 0.07
CA PHE A 204 10.92 -4.93 -0.38
C PHE A 204 12.12 -4.36 0.38
N PHE A 205 12.11 -3.08 0.74
CA PHE A 205 13.26 -2.43 1.38
C PHE A 205 13.20 -2.46 2.91
N HIS A 206 12.00 -2.54 3.50
CA HIS A 206 11.84 -2.44 4.95
C HIS A 206 11.68 -3.80 5.65
N ASN A 207 11.44 -4.88 4.89
CA ASN A 207 11.19 -6.19 5.49
C ASN A 207 12.48 -7.01 5.70
N LYS A 208 12.91 -7.10 6.96
CA LYS A 208 14.10 -7.86 7.39
C LYS A 208 14.04 -9.35 6.97
N MET A 209 12.85 -9.93 6.81
CA MET A 209 12.67 -11.31 6.30
C MET A 209 13.10 -11.46 4.84
N MET A 210 12.89 -10.44 4.01
CA MET A 210 13.23 -10.49 2.59
C MET A 210 14.74 -10.41 2.33
N SER A 211 15.47 -9.80 3.27
CA SER A 211 16.94 -9.74 3.24
C SER A 211 17.60 -11.08 3.58
N SER A 212 16.94 -11.94 4.36
CA SER A 212 17.57 -13.17 4.89
C SER A 212 17.41 -14.37 3.96
N ASN A 213 16.20 -14.56 3.38
CA ASN A 213 15.91 -15.73 2.57
C ASN A 213 15.77 -15.39 1.08
N SER A 214 16.78 -15.79 0.30
CA SER A 214 16.82 -15.57 -1.15
C SER A 214 15.67 -16.26 -1.90
N TRP A 215 15.05 -17.30 -1.32
CA TRP A 215 13.88 -17.96 -1.91
C TRP A 215 12.60 -17.12 -1.76
N LEU A 216 12.37 -16.51 -0.58
CA LEU A 216 11.24 -15.60 -0.35
C LEU A 216 11.32 -14.35 -1.22
N ARG A 217 12.54 -13.82 -1.42
CA ARG A 217 12.75 -12.69 -2.33
C ARG A 217 12.39 -13.04 -3.77
N LYS A 218 12.83 -14.20 -4.26
CA LYS A 218 12.51 -14.68 -5.63
C LYS A 218 11.01 -14.91 -5.82
N THR A 219 10.34 -15.55 -4.86
CA THR A 219 8.89 -15.80 -4.95
C THR A 219 8.08 -14.51 -4.92
N SER A 220 8.49 -13.51 -4.14
CA SER A 220 7.83 -12.19 -4.10
C SER A 220 7.98 -11.42 -5.42
N TYR A 221 9.17 -11.44 -6.05
CA TYR A 221 9.34 -10.86 -7.39
C TYR A 221 8.48 -11.56 -8.45
N ILE A 222 8.40 -12.89 -8.42
CA ILE A 222 7.53 -13.65 -9.33
C ILE A 222 6.06 -13.30 -9.08
N ALA A 223 5.63 -13.24 -7.81
CA ALA A 223 4.26 -12.86 -7.46
C ALA A 223 3.91 -11.44 -7.91
N LEU A 224 4.83 -10.48 -7.77
CA LEU A 224 4.66 -9.10 -8.22
C LEU A 224 4.50 -9.02 -9.75
N VAL A 225 5.37 -9.71 -10.50
CA VAL A 225 5.28 -9.76 -11.97
C VAL A 225 4.00 -10.45 -12.43
N LEU A 226 3.59 -11.55 -11.77
CA LEU A 226 2.34 -12.25 -12.07
C LEU A 226 1.12 -11.37 -11.77
N GLY A 227 1.09 -10.65 -10.65
CA GLY A 227 0.03 -9.70 -10.31
C GLY A 227 -0.08 -8.59 -11.34
N SER A 228 1.04 -7.92 -11.67
CA SER A 228 1.09 -6.87 -12.69
C SER A 228 0.65 -7.36 -14.07
N SER A 229 1.09 -8.56 -14.45
CA SER A 229 0.73 -9.19 -15.72
C SER A 229 -0.77 -9.55 -15.75
N SER A 230 -1.33 -10.04 -14.64
CA SER A 230 -2.76 -10.36 -14.53
C SER A 230 -3.62 -9.11 -14.71
N MET A 231 -3.28 -8.00 -14.06
CA MET A 231 -3.98 -6.72 -14.21
C MET A 231 -3.85 -6.17 -15.64
N SER A 232 -2.69 -6.34 -16.27
CA SER A 232 -2.48 -5.95 -17.68
C SER A 232 -3.33 -6.76 -18.65
N ILE A 233 -3.52 -8.07 -18.40
CA ILE A 233 -4.39 -8.91 -19.23
C ILE A 233 -5.85 -8.47 -19.08
N LEU A 234 -6.31 -8.18 -17.86
CA LEU A 234 -7.69 -7.69 -17.64
C LEU A 234 -7.98 -6.41 -18.42
N ALA A 235 -6.99 -5.52 -18.53
CA ALA A 235 -7.11 -4.28 -19.31
C ALA A 235 -7.27 -4.50 -20.83
N LEU A 236 -6.94 -5.68 -21.37
CA LEU A 236 -7.22 -6.01 -22.78
C LEU A 236 -8.68 -6.35 -23.03
N TRP A 237 -9.42 -6.72 -21.98
CA TRP A 237 -10.81 -7.18 -22.06
C TRP A 237 -11.81 -6.15 -21.51
N ALA A 238 -11.32 -5.11 -20.82
CA ALA A 238 -12.09 -3.94 -20.38
C ALA A 238 -12.18 -2.91 -21.50
#